data_AF-A0A8J6UXK8-F1
#
_entry.id   AF-A0A8J6UXK8-F1
#
_cell.length_a   1.000
_cell.length_b   1.000
_cell.length_c   1.000
_cell.angle_alpha   90.00
_cell.angle_beta   90.00
_cell.angle_gamma   90.00
#
_symmetry.space_group_name_H-M   'P 1'
#
loop_
_entity.id
_entity.type
_entity.pdbx_description
1 polymer ?
#
loop_
_entity_poly.entity_id
_entity_poly.type
_entity_poly.pdbx_seq_one_letter_code
_entity_poly.pdbx_strand_id
1 'polypeptide(L)' 'MGNTINVVFHGPLEVGNRLTIGDDAILFRSTVGNDVTIGNKAIVVDVTLADGTIVPPGSIVTNQEQADALETM' A
#
# COMPACT_ATOMS: atom_id res chain seq x y z
N MET A 1 -9.17 10.34 24.06
CA MET A 1 -8.66 10.78 22.74
C MET A 1 -8.87 9.60 21.82
N GLY A 2 -9.88 9.67 20.94
CA GLY A 2 -10.25 8.54 20.09
C GLY A 2 -9.20 8.30 19.03
N ASN A 3 -8.70 7.07 18.92
CA ASN A 3 -7.90 6.64 17.78
C ASN A 3 -8.83 6.53 16.58
N THR A 4 -8.89 7.58 15.75
CA THR A 4 -9.56 7.49 14.46
C THR A 4 -8.67 6.65 13.55
N ILE A 5 -9.19 5.52 13.08
CA ILE A 5 -8.55 4.73 12.02
C ILE A 5 -8.79 5.49 10.72
N ASN A 6 -7.74 6.07 10.14
CA ASN A 6 -7.82 6.77 8.85
C ASN A 6 -7.08 5.97 7.79
N VAL A 7 -7.59 5.97 6.56
CA VAL A 7 -6.89 5.47 5.38
C VAL A 7 -7.17 6.43 4.23
N VAL A 8 -6.14 6.78 3.46
CA VAL A 8 -6.29 7.65 2.29
C VAL A 8 -6.08 6.84 1.02
N PHE A 9 -7.12 6.81 0.19
CA PHE A 9 -7.03 6.36 -1.20
C PHE A 9 -7.19 7.56 -2.13
N HIS A 10 -6.21 7.80 -2.99
CA HIS A 10 -6.26 8.89 -3.96
C HIS A 10 -5.89 8.40 -5.36
N GLY A 11 -6.74 8.72 -6.33
CA GLY A 11 -6.57 8.32 -7.73
C GLY A 11 -5.47 9.06 -8.51
N PRO A 12 -5.15 8.62 -9.74
CA PRO A 12 -5.59 7.36 -10.35
C PRO A 12 -5.17 6.16 -9.51
N LEU A 13 -6.07 5.21 -9.32
CA LEU A 13 -5.84 4.09 -8.41
C LEU A 13 -6.60 2.87 -8.94
N GLU A 14 -5.87 1.78 -9.10
CA GLU A 14 -6.41 0.47 -9.43
C GLU A 14 -6.04 -0.49 -8.31
N VAL A 15 -7.02 -1.25 -7.82
CA VAL A 15 -6.82 -2.19 -6.70
C VAL A 15 -7.45 -3.53 -7.05
N GLY A 16 -6.65 -4.59 -6.96
CA GLY A 16 -7.06 -5.97 -7.13
C GLY A 16 -7.89 -6.48 -5.94
N ASN A 17 -8.12 -7.79 -5.93
CA ASN A 17 -8.94 -8.41 -4.90
C ASN A 17 -8.17 -8.60 -3.59
N ARG A 18 -8.86 -8.50 -2.45
CA ARG A 18 -8.33 -8.84 -1.10
C ARG A 18 -7.15 -7.96 -0.64
N LEU A 19 -7.18 -6.67 -0.96
CA LEU A 19 -6.30 -5.69 -0.31
C LEU A 19 -6.60 -5.61 1.20
N THR A 20 -5.55 -5.76 2.02
CA THR A 20 -5.56 -5.35 3.43
C THR A 20 -4.74 -4.08 3.57
N ILE A 21 -5.29 -3.03 4.18
CA ILE A 21 -4.59 -1.76 4.40
C ILE A 21 -4.71 -1.32 5.86
N GLY A 22 -3.56 -0.95 6.44
CA GLY A 22 -3.42 -0.62 7.85
C GLY A 22 -3.77 0.84 8.18
N ASP A 23 -3.96 1.09 9.47
CA ASP A 23 -4.32 2.40 10.02
C ASP A 23 -3.28 3.47 9.65
N ASP A 24 -3.77 4.67 9.32
CA ASP A 24 -3.01 5.85 8.90
C ASP A 24 -2.16 5.65 7.63
N ALA A 25 -2.45 4.64 6.81
CA ALA A 25 -1.77 4.43 5.53
C ALA A 25 -2.30 5.34 4.41
N ILE A 26 -1.41 5.67 3.47
CA ILE A 26 -1.70 6.46 2.27
C ILE A 26 -1.35 5.64 1.02
N LEU A 27 -2.31 5.52 0.11
CA LEU A 27 -2.14 4.91 -1.20
C LEU A 27 -2.55 5.90 -2.30
N PHE A 28 -1.61 6.34 -3.11
CA PHE A 28 -1.80 7.41 -4.08
C PHE A 28 -1.16 7.10 -5.44
N ARG A 29 -1.87 7.33 -6.55
CA ARG A 29 -1.35 7.14 -7.92
C ARG A 29 -0.69 5.79 -8.18
N SER A 30 -1.32 4.71 -7.71
CA SER A 30 -0.68 3.39 -7.71
C SER A 30 -1.59 2.32 -8.29
N THR A 31 -1.00 1.23 -8.75
CA THR A 31 -1.71 0.01 -9.15
C THR A 31 -1.37 -1.08 -8.14
N VAL A 32 -2.38 -1.75 -7.62
CA VAL A 32 -2.23 -2.78 -6.58
C VAL A 32 -2.78 -4.10 -7.08
N GLY A 33 -1.97 -5.15 -7.02
CA GLY A 33 -2.37 -6.52 -7.35
C GLY A 33 -3.38 -7.14 -6.38
N ASN A 34 -3.61 -8.44 -6.53
CA ASN A 34 -4.41 -9.24 -5.60
C ASN A 34 -3.62 -9.58 -4.34
N ASP A 35 -4.32 -9.86 -3.23
CA ASP A 35 -3.70 -10.38 -1.99
C ASP A 35 -2.60 -9.49 -1.37
N VAL A 36 -2.61 -8.19 -1.68
CA VAL A 36 -1.64 -7.23 -1.14
C VAL A 36 -1.98 -6.85 0.29
N THR A 37 -0.94 -6.73 1.13
CA THR A 37 -1.04 -6.18 2.48
C THR A 37 -0.20 -4.92 2.62
N ILE A 38 -0.82 -3.81 3.00
CA ILE A 38 -0.16 -2.53 3.29
C ILE A 38 -0.22 -2.26 4.79
N GLY A 39 0.93 -2.21 5.46
CA GLY A 39 1.02 -2.00 6.90
C GLY A 39 0.62 -0.60 7.37
N ASN A 40 0.32 -0.48 8.67
CA ASN A 40 -0.05 0.80 9.29
C ASN A 40 0.99 1.89 9.01
N LYS A 41 0.54 3.12 8.78
CA LYS A 41 1.38 4.31 8.54
C LYS A 41 2.29 4.21 7.30
N ALA A 42 2.07 3.22 6.43
CA ALA A 42 2.81 3.13 5.18
C ALA A 42 2.33 4.20 4.19
N ILE A 43 3.25 4.72 3.39
CA ILE A 43 3.01 5.67 2.32
C ILE A 43 3.46 5.02 1.02
N VAL A 44 2.51 4.75 0.12
CA VAL A 44 2.73 4.12 -1.18
C VAL A 44 2.27 5.09 -2.27
N VAL A 45 3.21 5.55 -3.09
CA VAL A 45 2.97 6.60 -4.09
C VAL A 45 3.65 6.28 -5.41
N ASP A 46 2.92 6.38 -6.52
CA ASP A 46 3.48 6.31 -7.88
C ASP A 46 4.16 4.97 -8.23
N VAL A 47 3.62 3.84 -7.73
CA VAL A 47 4.20 2.50 -7.94
C VAL A 47 3.15 1.45 -8.30
N THR A 48 3.63 0.32 -8.82
CA THR A 48 2.84 -0.92 -8.97
C THR A 48 3.27 -1.93 -7.91
N LEU A 49 2.32 -2.39 -7.07
CA LEU A 49 2.51 -3.51 -6.16
C LEU A 49 2.02 -4.79 -6.84
N ALA A 50 2.86 -5.83 -6.86
CA ALA A 50 2.52 -7.13 -7.44
C ALA A 50 1.50 -7.89 -6.57
N ASP A 51 0.96 -8.98 -7.11
CA ASP A 51 0.12 -9.89 -6.33
C ASP A 51 0.90 -10.43 -5.12
N GLY A 52 0.23 -10.50 -3.96
CA GLY A 52 0.82 -11.01 -2.72
C GLY A 52 1.85 -10.09 -2.04
N THR A 53 2.10 -8.87 -2.56
CA THR A 53 3.09 -7.95 -1.97
C THR A 53 2.73 -7.56 -0.53
N ILE A 54 3.74 -7.54 0.34
CA ILE A 54 3.64 -7.04 1.72
C ILE A 54 4.46 -5.76 1.85
N VAL A 55 3.79 -4.64 2.13
CA VAL A 55 4.42 -3.37 2.49
C VAL A 55 4.52 -3.29 4.02
N PRO A 56 5.74 -3.29 4.60
CA PRO A 56 5.89 -3.24 6.06
C PRO A 56 5.30 -1.95 6.67
N PRO A 57 4.84 -1.98 7.94
CA PRO A 57 4.35 -0.78 8.61
C PRO A 57 5.38 0.37 8.63
N GLY A 58 4.90 1.60 8.38
CA GLY A 58 5.74 2.80 8.35
C GLY A 58 6.65 2.95 7.13
N SER A 59 6.57 2.04 6.15
CA SER A 59 7.38 2.11 4.94
C SER A 59 6.98 3.30 4.05
N ILE A 60 7.96 3.89 3.37
CA ILE A 60 7.74 4.91 2.34
C ILE A 60 8.22 4.32 1.02
N VAL A 61 7.28 3.98 0.13
CA VAL A 61 7.53 3.37 -1.17
C VAL A 61 7.09 4.36 -2.24
N THR A 62 8.06 5.01 -2.88
CA THR A 62 7.82 6.12 -3.80
C THR A 62 8.55 5.98 -5.13
N ASN A 63 9.15 4.81 -5.37
CA ASN A 63 9.71 4.44 -6.67
C ASN A 63 9.58 2.93 -6.88
N GLN A 64 9.63 2.52 -8.15
CA GLN A 64 9.35 1.13 -8.51
C GLN A 64 10.42 0.15 -8.00
N GLU A 65 11.69 0.55 -7.92
CA GLU A 65 12.76 -0.30 -7.39
C GLU A 65 12.50 -0.70 -5.92
N GLN A 66 11.98 0.24 -5.12
CA GLN A 66 11.55 -0.05 -3.74
C GLN A 66 10.38 -1.02 -3.69
N ALA A 67 9.40 -0.87 -4.60
CA ALA A 67 8.25 -1.76 -4.66
C ALA A 67 8.65 -3.18 -5.08
N ASP A 68 9.55 -3.30 -6.07
CA ASP A 68 10.06 -4.56 -6.60
C ASP A 68 10.92 -5.33 -5.58
N ALA A 69 11.49 -4.62 -4.59
CA ALA A 69 12.28 -5.21 -3.51
C ALA A 69 11.45 -5.76 -2.34
N LEU A 70 10.14 -5.55 -2.32
CA LEU A 70 9.25 -6.02 -1.25
C LEU A 70 9.01 -7.53 -1.32
N GLU A 71 8.79 -8.15 -0.16
CA GLU A 71 8.40 -9.55 -0.07
C GLU A 71 7.02 -9.79 -0.71
N THR A 72 6.85 -10.97 -1.34
CA THR A 72 5.60 -11.46 -1.92
C THR A 72 5.29 -12.84 -1.33
N MET A 73 4.00 -13.12 -1.08
CA MET A 73 3.50 -14.44 -0.63
C MET A 73 3.15 -15.38 -1.77
#